data_AF-A1TMX4-F1
#
_entry.id   AF-A1TMX4-F1
#
_cell.length_a   1.000
_cell.length_b   1.000
_cell.length_c   1.000
_cell.angle_alpha   90.00
_cell.angle_beta   90.00
_cell.angle_gamma   90.00
#
_symmetry.space_group_name_H-M   'P 1'
#
loop_
_entity.id
_entity.type
_entity.pdbx_description
1 polymer ?
#
loop_
_entity_poly.entity_id
_entity_poly.type
_entity_poly.pdbx_seq_one_letter_code
_entity_poly.pdbx_strand_id
1 'polypeptide(L)'
;MAVRRPLVRVGGRVRQLPAGDTLQDVRERLSAARTYYVRTDGSDSNTGLVNTSAGAFLTIQKAINVVSSLDCGNNDVTISIGSGAFAPFETRDPIGSGAVAIVGAGAAATSISTASGSCINVPAGSRKYTISGIKLSSSDSTFGGNAISVDIGSQLSAGDIDFGACGNFHVNCSGTIILRGYKISGSARVHWYASNGAKIICAGWTITLAGTPNFSTSFAYADCLSLLRVNENTYSGTATGVQYNVFANSAIFVNGAGESYLPGNSVGSKFTGGQYA
;
A
#
# COMPACT_ATOMS: atom_id res chain seq x y z
N MET A 1 -37.41 3.52 20.80
CA MET A 1 -37.81 3.74 19.40
C MET A 1 -37.84 2.39 18.70
N ALA A 2 -38.99 1.96 18.16
CA ALA A 2 -39.04 0.75 17.34
C ALA A 2 -38.29 1.01 16.02
N VAL A 3 -37.21 0.25 15.78
CA VAL A 3 -36.43 0.34 14.54
C VAL A 3 -37.34 -0.09 13.38
N ARG A 4 -37.79 0.87 12.56
CA ARG A 4 -38.52 0.57 11.33
C ARG A 4 -37.56 -0.17 10.40
N ARG A 5 -37.83 -1.46 10.14
CA ARG A 5 -37.01 -2.25 9.20
C ARG A 5 -37.43 -1.94 7.77
N PRO A 6 -36.52 -2.07 6.79
CA PRO A 6 -36.82 -1.80 5.38
C PRO A 6 -37.98 -2.68 4.88
N LEU A 7 -38.90 -2.06 4.15
CA LEU A 7 -39.99 -2.74 3.44
C LEU A 7 -39.53 -3.04 2.01
N VAL A 8 -39.79 -4.25 1.54
CA VAL A 8 -39.37 -4.73 0.22
C VAL A 8 -40.54 -5.38 -0.51
N ARG A 9 -40.56 -5.26 -1.83
CA ARG A 9 -41.62 -5.84 -2.65
C ARG A 9 -41.18 -7.20 -3.20
N VAL A 10 -41.85 -8.28 -2.77
CA VAL A 10 -41.56 -9.65 -3.22
C VAL A 10 -42.85 -10.29 -3.74
N GLY A 11 -42.84 -10.75 -5.00
CA GLY A 11 -44.04 -11.32 -5.63
C GLY A 11 -45.23 -10.35 -5.70
N GLY A 12 -44.97 -9.04 -5.81
CA GLY A 12 -46.01 -8.01 -5.86
C GLY A 12 -46.53 -7.51 -4.51
N ARG A 13 -46.16 -8.15 -3.39
CA ARG A 13 -46.54 -7.77 -2.02
C ARG A 13 -45.41 -7.07 -1.29
N VAL A 14 -45.73 -6.02 -0.54
CA VAL A 14 -44.77 -5.32 0.33
C VAL A 14 -44.66 -6.09 1.65
N ARG A 15 -43.44 -6.50 2.02
CA ARG A 15 -43.13 -7.21 3.27
C ARG A 15 -41.96 -6.55 3.99
N GLN A 16 -41.96 -6.59 5.32
CA GLN A 16 -40.81 -6.21 6.13
C GLN A 16 -39.73 -7.28 5.99
N LEU A 17 -38.48 -6.88 5.78
CA LEU A 17 -37.38 -7.84 5.78
C LEU A 17 -37.28 -8.52 7.16
N PRO A 18 -37.28 -9.86 7.23
CA PRO A 18 -36.84 -10.61 8.40
C PRO A 18 -35.48 -10.14 8.91
N ALA A 19 -35.24 -10.28 10.21
CA ALA A 19 -33.91 -10.01 10.75
C ALA A 19 -32.92 -11.01 10.16
N GLY A 20 -31.90 -10.52 9.45
CA GLY A 20 -30.90 -11.36 8.78
C GLY A 20 -31.18 -11.65 7.30
N ASP A 21 -32.33 -11.23 6.75
CA ASP A 21 -32.56 -11.30 5.31
C ASP A 21 -31.79 -10.18 4.59
N THR A 22 -30.97 -10.56 3.62
CA THR A 22 -30.32 -9.64 2.69
C THR A 22 -31.18 -9.51 1.43
N LEU A 23 -31.36 -8.29 0.92
CA LEU A 23 -31.82 -8.14 -0.45
C LEU A 23 -30.70 -8.57 -1.39
N GLN A 24 -30.96 -9.65 -2.13
CA GLN A 24 -30.10 -10.05 -3.24
C GLN A 24 -29.93 -8.83 -4.17
N ASP A 25 -28.70 -8.55 -4.57
CA ASP A 25 -28.30 -7.42 -5.42
C ASP A 25 -28.27 -6.02 -4.78
N VAL A 26 -28.43 -5.90 -3.45
CA VAL A 26 -28.26 -4.62 -2.73
C VAL A 26 -26.99 -4.62 -1.90
N ARG A 27 -26.18 -3.57 -2.06
CA ARG A 27 -24.97 -3.36 -1.24
C ARG A 27 -25.35 -2.95 0.17
N GLU A 28 -24.67 -3.53 1.15
CA GLU A 28 -24.78 -3.07 2.53
C GLU A 28 -24.18 -1.67 2.65
N ARG A 29 -24.96 -0.73 3.22
CA ARG A 29 -24.47 0.58 3.61
C ARG A 29 -24.04 0.59 5.07
N LEU A 30 -22.80 0.98 5.34
CA LEU A 30 -22.30 1.11 6.71
C LEU A 30 -22.97 2.28 7.43
N SER A 31 -23.36 2.04 8.69
CA SER A 31 -23.86 3.06 9.62
C SER A 31 -22.83 3.47 10.67
N ALA A 32 -21.71 2.75 10.77
CA ALA A 32 -20.57 3.03 11.64
C ALA A 32 -19.29 2.44 11.03
N ALA A 33 -18.14 2.89 11.52
CA ALA A 33 -16.85 2.30 11.17
C ALA A 33 -16.82 0.79 11.47
N ARG A 34 -16.10 0.01 10.66
CA ARG A 34 -16.07 -1.45 10.78
C ARG A 34 -14.65 -1.98 10.74
N THR A 35 -14.38 -3.00 11.55
CA THR A 35 -13.11 -3.74 11.51
C THR A 35 -13.36 -5.16 11.02
N TYR A 36 -12.54 -5.59 10.07
CA TYR A 36 -12.39 -6.98 9.66
C TYR A 36 -11.04 -7.52 10.09
N TYR A 37 -10.98 -8.76 10.53
CA TYR A 37 -9.79 -9.43 11.02
C TYR A 37 -9.31 -10.47 10.02
N VAL A 38 -7.99 -10.53 9.83
CA VAL A 38 -7.29 -11.50 8.99
C VAL A 38 -6.26 -12.23 9.84
N ARG A 39 -6.26 -13.56 9.83
CA ARG A 39 -5.34 -14.39 10.61
C ARG A 39 -4.88 -15.59 9.80
N THR A 40 -3.67 -16.07 10.06
CA THR A 40 -3.10 -17.27 9.41
C THR A 40 -3.84 -18.56 9.77
N ASP A 41 -4.58 -18.58 10.87
CA ASP A 41 -5.44 -19.68 11.34
C ASP A 41 -6.94 -19.43 11.09
N GLY A 42 -7.28 -18.42 10.28
CA GLY A 42 -8.64 -18.08 9.90
C GLY A 42 -9.21 -18.95 8.77
N SER A 43 -10.36 -18.55 8.23
CA SER A 43 -10.96 -19.15 7.03
C SER A 43 -11.65 -18.09 6.17
N ASP A 44 -11.51 -18.19 4.85
CA ASP A 44 -12.22 -17.29 3.91
C ASP A 44 -13.72 -17.57 3.80
N SER A 45 -14.21 -18.61 4.49
CA SER A 45 -15.63 -18.85 4.75
C SER A 45 -16.17 -18.07 5.95
N ASN A 46 -15.32 -17.48 6.79
CA ASN A 46 -15.75 -16.72 7.97
C ASN A 46 -16.29 -15.33 7.57
N THR A 47 -16.82 -14.59 8.54
CA THR A 47 -17.34 -13.23 8.32
C THR A 47 -16.27 -12.14 8.42
N GLY A 48 -15.13 -12.46 9.04
CA GLY A 48 -14.06 -11.51 9.37
C GLY A 48 -14.39 -10.58 10.54
N LEU A 49 -15.55 -10.68 11.18
CA LEU A 49 -16.00 -9.69 12.18
C LEU A 49 -15.49 -9.97 13.62
N VAL A 50 -14.85 -11.11 13.84
CA VAL A 50 -14.36 -11.53 15.17
C VAL A 50 -12.90 -11.96 15.06
N ASN A 51 -12.05 -11.44 15.95
CA ASN A 51 -10.61 -11.76 15.99
C ASN A 51 -10.34 -13.13 16.65
N THR A 52 -10.78 -14.20 16.00
CA THR A 52 -10.53 -15.61 16.38
C THR A 52 -10.35 -16.44 15.11
N SER A 53 -9.77 -17.64 15.22
CA SER A 53 -9.66 -18.57 14.08
C SER A 53 -11.02 -18.89 13.43
N ALA A 54 -12.08 -19.02 14.25
CA ALA A 54 -13.45 -19.26 13.78
C ALA A 54 -14.16 -18.01 13.22
N GLY A 55 -13.56 -16.82 13.37
CA GLY A 55 -14.19 -15.54 13.02
C GLY A 55 -13.46 -14.72 11.96
N ALA A 56 -12.14 -14.84 11.87
CA ALA A 56 -11.29 -14.04 10.98
C ALA A 56 -11.20 -14.65 9.58
N PHE A 57 -10.98 -13.81 8.56
CA PHE A 57 -10.60 -14.28 7.23
C PHE A 57 -9.20 -14.90 7.25
N LEU A 58 -8.94 -15.82 6.31
CA LEU A 58 -7.60 -16.37 6.11
C LEU A 58 -6.73 -15.40 5.30
N THR A 59 -7.31 -14.76 4.28
CA THR A 59 -6.57 -13.94 3.33
C THR A 59 -6.93 -12.45 3.40
N ILE A 60 -5.93 -11.61 3.12
CA ILE A 60 -6.12 -10.16 2.99
C ILE A 60 -7.03 -9.85 1.80
N GLN A 61 -6.85 -10.58 0.68
CA GLN A 61 -7.68 -10.40 -0.51
C GLN A 61 -9.15 -10.69 -0.25
N LYS A 62 -9.49 -11.69 0.56
CA LYS A 62 -10.88 -11.96 0.95
C LYS A 62 -11.48 -10.77 1.71
N ALA A 63 -10.74 -10.20 2.66
CA ALA A 63 -11.19 -9.01 3.39
C ALA A 63 -11.42 -7.83 2.42
N ILE A 64 -10.49 -7.55 1.52
CA ILE A 64 -10.62 -6.50 0.49
C ILE A 64 -11.86 -6.73 -0.38
N ASN A 65 -12.10 -7.96 -0.84
CA ASN A 65 -13.26 -8.29 -1.67
C ASN A 65 -14.57 -8.03 -0.91
N VAL A 66 -14.64 -8.41 0.36
CA VAL A 66 -15.80 -8.13 1.22
C VAL A 66 -16.00 -6.63 1.39
N VAL A 67 -14.94 -5.88 1.73
CA VAL A 67 -15.01 -4.41 1.88
C VAL A 67 -15.47 -3.76 0.58
N SER A 68 -14.95 -4.16 -0.58
CA SER A 68 -15.31 -3.58 -1.87
C SER A 68 -16.78 -3.77 -2.27
N SER A 69 -17.47 -4.74 -1.66
CA SER A 69 -18.91 -4.97 -1.87
C SER A 69 -19.79 -3.99 -1.08
N LEU A 70 -19.22 -3.23 -0.15
CA LEU A 70 -19.94 -2.29 0.71
C LEU A 70 -20.14 -0.92 0.05
N ASP A 71 -21.19 -0.22 0.50
CA ASP A 71 -21.24 1.24 0.50
C ASP A 71 -20.78 1.75 1.87
N CYS A 72 -19.55 2.25 1.95
CA CYS A 72 -18.99 2.74 3.20
C CYS A 72 -19.66 4.03 3.69
N GLY A 73 -20.44 4.74 2.86
CA GLY A 73 -20.87 6.11 3.19
C GLY A 73 -19.65 6.94 3.58
N ASN A 74 -19.66 7.55 4.76
CA ASN A 74 -18.53 8.25 5.36
C ASN A 74 -17.78 7.46 6.44
N ASN A 75 -18.06 6.17 6.58
CA ASN A 75 -17.50 5.32 7.62
C ASN A 75 -16.25 4.61 7.13
N ASP A 76 -15.16 4.74 7.88
CA ASP A 76 -13.90 4.07 7.55
C ASP A 76 -13.95 2.58 7.90
N VAL A 77 -13.18 1.79 7.17
CA VAL A 77 -13.01 0.36 7.40
C VAL A 77 -11.57 0.05 7.75
N THR A 78 -11.35 -0.77 8.78
CA THR A 78 -10.04 -1.30 9.14
C THR A 78 -9.98 -2.80 8.80
N ILE A 79 -8.94 -3.22 8.10
CA ILE A 79 -8.55 -4.62 7.91
C ILE A 79 -7.35 -4.84 8.83
N SER A 80 -7.59 -5.43 10.00
CA SER A 80 -6.57 -5.75 11.00
C SER A 80 -6.00 -7.14 10.73
N ILE A 81 -4.70 -7.20 10.47
CA ILE A 81 -3.97 -8.42 10.12
C ILE A 81 -3.14 -8.87 11.32
N GLY A 82 -3.29 -10.13 11.72
CA GLY A 82 -2.50 -10.74 12.78
C GLY A 82 -1.03 -10.96 12.40
N SER A 83 -0.27 -11.52 13.33
CA SER A 83 1.09 -11.98 13.06
C SER A 83 1.10 -13.16 12.08
N GLY A 84 2.09 -13.21 11.20
CA GLY A 84 2.32 -14.30 10.28
C GLY A 84 2.63 -13.86 8.86
N ALA A 85 2.72 -14.85 7.97
CA ALA A 85 2.96 -14.65 6.55
C ALA A 85 1.63 -14.70 5.77
N PHE A 86 1.41 -13.70 4.92
CA PHE A 86 0.21 -13.60 4.09
C PHE A 86 0.57 -13.49 2.62
N ALA A 87 -0.35 -13.93 1.77
CA ALA A 87 -0.23 -13.83 0.32
C ALA A 87 -0.26 -12.36 -0.15
N PRO A 88 0.34 -12.05 -1.32
CA PRO A 88 0.19 -10.75 -1.96
C PRO A 88 -1.29 -10.43 -2.24
N PHE A 89 -1.60 -9.15 -2.39
CA PHE A 89 -2.97 -8.69 -2.65
C PHE A 89 -3.03 -7.48 -3.59
N GLU A 90 -4.23 -7.24 -4.11
CA GLU A 90 -4.58 -6.08 -4.91
C GLU A 90 -5.71 -5.29 -4.22
N THR A 91 -5.55 -3.96 -4.14
CA THR A 91 -6.56 -3.09 -3.55
C THR A 91 -7.79 -2.96 -4.42
N ARG A 92 -8.96 -2.81 -3.79
CA ARG A 92 -10.23 -2.60 -4.51
C ARG A 92 -11.13 -1.64 -3.75
N ASP A 93 -11.39 -0.48 -4.33
CA ASP A 93 -12.11 0.58 -3.64
C ASP A 93 -13.58 0.20 -3.36
N PRO A 94 -14.09 0.39 -2.14
CA PRO A 94 -15.54 0.35 -1.88
C PRO A 94 -16.26 1.58 -2.45
N ILE A 95 -17.59 1.58 -2.44
CA ILE A 95 -18.37 2.82 -2.69
C ILE A 95 -18.37 3.70 -1.42
N GLY A 96 -18.63 5.00 -1.57
CA GLY A 96 -18.68 5.99 -0.49
C GLY A 96 -17.42 6.85 -0.43
N SER A 97 -17.26 7.66 0.61
CA SER A 97 -16.06 8.43 0.91
C SER A 97 -15.19 7.80 2.00
N GLY A 98 -15.68 6.79 2.72
CA GLY A 98 -14.91 6.09 3.75
C GLY A 98 -13.61 5.49 3.21
N ALA A 99 -12.54 5.62 3.99
CA ALA A 99 -11.22 5.08 3.71
C ALA A 99 -11.10 3.62 4.16
N VAL A 100 -10.07 2.93 3.66
CA VAL A 100 -9.74 1.56 4.04
C VAL A 100 -8.32 1.51 4.59
N ALA A 101 -8.18 1.21 5.88
CA ALA A 101 -6.89 1.03 6.52
C ALA A 101 -6.53 -0.46 6.61
N ILE A 102 -5.36 -0.84 6.11
CA ILE A 102 -4.78 -2.18 6.29
C ILE A 102 -3.68 -2.06 7.34
N VAL A 103 -3.85 -2.75 8.46
CA VAL A 103 -2.96 -2.60 9.63
C VAL A 103 -2.47 -3.98 10.06
N GLY A 104 -1.19 -4.25 9.85
CA GLY A 104 -0.52 -5.44 10.37
C GLY A 104 -0.22 -5.34 11.86
N ALA A 105 0.20 -6.45 12.45
CA ALA A 105 0.60 -6.54 13.86
C ALA A 105 1.99 -5.92 14.16
N GLY A 106 2.51 -5.13 13.21
CA GLY A 106 3.84 -4.52 13.22
C GLY A 106 4.75 -5.18 12.17
N ALA A 107 5.64 -4.39 11.57
CA ALA A 107 6.49 -4.86 10.46
C ALA A 107 7.46 -6.00 10.84
N ALA A 108 7.68 -6.26 12.14
CA ALA A 108 8.42 -7.42 12.62
C ALA A 108 7.57 -8.71 12.71
N ALA A 109 6.25 -8.59 12.78
CA ALA A 109 5.32 -9.68 13.06
C ALA A 109 4.44 -10.08 11.87
N THR A 110 4.14 -9.15 10.97
CA THR A 110 3.32 -9.40 9.77
C THR A 110 4.18 -9.24 8.52
N SER A 111 4.23 -10.28 7.67
CA SER A 111 5.01 -10.26 6.43
C SER A 111 4.17 -10.65 5.22
N ILE A 112 4.44 -10.00 4.09
CA ILE A 112 3.93 -10.37 2.77
C ILE A 112 5.14 -10.61 1.87
N SER A 113 5.17 -11.79 1.27
CA SER A 113 6.22 -12.15 0.34
C SER A 113 5.67 -12.86 -0.89
N THR A 114 6.29 -12.64 -2.05
CA THR A 114 5.93 -13.34 -3.28
C THR A 114 7.15 -13.75 -4.09
N ALA A 115 7.02 -14.85 -4.83
CA ALA A 115 8.04 -15.30 -5.79
C ALA A 115 7.80 -14.78 -7.21
N SER A 116 6.61 -14.23 -7.48
CA SER A 116 6.22 -13.68 -8.77
C SER A 116 5.31 -12.47 -8.56
N GLY A 117 5.57 -11.38 -9.27
CA GLY A 117 4.82 -10.15 -9.15
C GLY A 117 5.13 -9.35 -7.88
N SER A 118 4.22 -8.41 -7.60
CA SER A 118 4.38 -7.44 -6.51
C SER A 118 3.65 -7.89 -5.24
N CYS A 119 4.14 -7.49 -4.06
CA CYS A 119 3.47 -7.83 -2.80
C CYS A 119 2.12 -7.11 -2.67
N ILE A 120 2.09 -5.82 -3.02
CA ILE A 120 0.91 -4.98 -2.99
C ILE A 120 0.72 -4.36 -4.36
N ASN A 121 -0.44 -4.58 -4.98
CA ASN A 121 -0.86 -3.93 -6.21
C ASN A 121 -1.95 -2.91 -5.90
N VAL A 122 -1.76 -1.67 -6.34
CA VAL A 122 -2.76 -0.61 -6.28
C VAL A 122 -3.13 -0.29 -7.73
N PRO A 123 -4.24 -0.86 -8.25
CA PRO A 123 -4.58 -0.77 -9.65
C PRO A 123 -5.08 0.63 -10.00
N ALA A 124 -5.14 0.92 -11.31
CA ALA A 124 -5.54 2.21 -11.82
C ALA A 124 -6.86 2.69 -11.20
N GLY A 125 -6.83 3.91 -10.65
CA GLY A 125 -8.00 4.54 -10.03
C GLY A 125 -8.29 4.16 -8.57
N SER A 126 -7.60 3.18 -7.96
CA SER A 126 -7.75 2.90 -6.51
C SER A 126 -7.14 4.01 -5.67
N ARG A 127 -7.89 4.58 -4.72
CA ARG A 127 -7.48 5.82 -3.99
C ARG A 127 -7.80 5.81 -2.50
N LYS A 128 -8.37 4.73 -1.97
CA LYS A 128 -8.94 4.70 -0.61
C LYS A 128 -8.04 4.11 0.46
N TYR A 129 -6.85 3.65 0.10
CA TYR A 129 -6.10 2.75 0.95
C TYR A 129 -4.99 3.45 1.74
N THR A 130 -4.87 3.05 3.01
CA THR A 130 -3.70 3.28 3.84
C THR A 130 -3.14 1.96 4.34
N ILE A 131 -1.83 1.80 4.43
CA ILE A 131 -1.19 0.51 4.78
C ILE A 131 -0.08 0.74 5.81
N SER A 132 -0.07 -0.08 6.87
CA SER A 132 0.98 0.00 7.91
C SER A 132 1.21 -1.29 8.65
N GLY A 133 2.38 -1.39 9.29
CA GLY A 133 2.74 -2.50 10.19
C GLY A 133 3.08 -3.80 9.46
N ILE A 134 3.72 -3.72 8.29
CA ILE A 134 3.95 -4.88 7.41
C ILE A 134 5.37 -4.88 6.84
N LYS A 135 6.00 -6.06 6.79
CA LYS A 135 7.22 -6.32 6.01
C LYS A 135 6.88 -6.82 4.61
N LEU A 136 7.55 -6.31 3.59
CA LEU A 136 7.32 -6.66 2.18
C LEU A 136 8.61 -7.19 1.53
N SER A 137 8.53 -8.25 0.73
CA SER A 137 9.67 -8.76 -0.05
C SER A 137 9.24 -9.53 -1.29
N SER A 138 9.92 -9.36 -2.42
CA SER A 138 9.63 -10.10 -3.66
C SER A 138 10.91 -10.70 -4.25
N SER A 139 10.92 -11.98 -4.59
CA SER A 139 12.08 -12.60 -5.24
C SER A 139 12.02 -12.60 -6.78
N ASP A 140 10.99 -11.98 -7.36
CA ASP A 140 10.84 -11.86 -8.81
C ASP A 140 11.84 -10.83 -9.37
N SER A 141 12.70 -11.24 -10.30
CA SER A 141 13.70 -10.36 -10.93
C SER A 141 13.18 -9.65 -12.20
N THR A 142 11.93 -9.90 -12.59
CA THR A 142 11.28 -9.21 -13.71
C THR A 142 10.70 -7.86 -13.27
N PHE A 143 10.08 -7.11 -14.21
CA PHE A 143 9.43 -5.86 -13.88
C PHE A 143 8.28 -5.99 -12.85
N GLY A 144 7.77 -7.20 -12.63
CA GLY A 144 6.73 -7.49 -11.65
C GLY A 144 7.23 -7.50 -10.19
N GLY A 145 8.52 -7.66 -9.94
CA GLY A 145 9.07 -7.97 -8.61
C GLY A 145 9.20 -6.83 -7.62
N ASN A 146 8.07 -6.20 -7.29
CA ASN A 146 8.05 -4.99 -6.46
C ASN A 146 7.50 -5.27 -5.05
N ALA A 147 7.87 -4.45 -4.07
CA ALA A 147 7.18 -4.47 -2.78
C ALA A 147 5.79 -3.83 -2.94
N ILE A 148 5.74 -2.63 -3.50
CA ILE A 148 4.50 -1.90 -3.78
C ILE A 148 4.50 -1.46 -5.25
N SER A 149 3.41 -1.75 -5.96
CA SER A 149 3.12 -1.24 -7.30
C SER A 149 1.90 -0.32 -7.23
N VAL A 150 2.06 0.93 -7.68
CA VAL A 150 1.02 1.99 -7.66
C VAL A 150 0.80 2.49 -9.07
N ASP A 151 -0.35 2.14 -9.66
CA ASP A 151 -0.63 2.37 -11.07
C ASP A 151 -1.21 3.77 -11.35
N ILE A 152 -1.35 4.13 -12.63
CA ILE A 152 -1.78 5.45 -13.09
C ILE A 152 -3.12 5.84 -12.47
N GLY A 153 -3.20 7.08 -11.99
CA GLY A 153 -4.42 7.65 -11.41
C GLY A 153 -4.83 7.02 -10.07
N SER A 154 -4.00 6.16 -9.48
CA SER A 154 -4.20 5.59 -8.15
C SER A 154 -3.48 6.39 -7.06
N GLN A 155 -3.88 6.18 -5.80
CA GLN A 155 -3.29 6.79 -4.62
C GLN A 155 -3.15 5.80 -3.47
N LEU A 156 -1.99 5.79 -2.82
CA LEU A 156 -1.73 5.02 -1.61
C LEU A 156 -1.04 5.88 -0.54
N SER A 157 -1.39 5.67 0.73
CA SER A 157 -0.56 6.13 1.86
C SER A 157 0.01 4.92 2.58
N ALA A 158 1.30 4.91 2.89
CA ALA A 158 1.93 3.84 3.64
C ALA A 158 2.93 4.35 4.69
N GLY A 159 3.08 3.64 5.80
CA GLY A 159 4.03 3.95 6.86
C GLY A 159 4.22 2.75 7.79
N ASP A 160 5.25 2.74 8.63
CA ASP A 160 5.60 1.55 9.43
C ASP A 160 5.72 0.28 8.55
N ILE A 161 6.46 0.42 7.45
CA ILE A 161 6.77 -0.67 6.52
C ILE A 161 8.21 -1.10 6.76
N ASP A 162 8.51 -2.40 6.65
CA ASP A 162 9.89 -2.88 6.46
C ASP A 162 10.04 -3.37 5.01
N PHE A 163 10.75 -2.61 4.19
CA PHE A 163 11.12 -3.04 2.85
C PHE A 163 12.25 -4.07 2.94
N GLY A 164 11.89 -5.34 2.84
CA GLY A 164 12.80 -6.47 2.63
C GLY A 164 13.27 -6.56 1.19
N ALA A 165 14.01 -7.62 0.85
CA ALA A 165 14.62 -7.74 -0.48
C ALA A 165 13.55 -7.82 -1.59
N CYS A 166 13.74 -7.04 -2.65
CA CYS A 166 12.92 -7.05 -3.86
C CYS A 166 13.79 -7.27 -5.10
N GLY A 167 13.42 -8.19 -5.99
CA GLY A 167 14.18 -8.41 -7.22
C GLY A 167 14.12 -7.23 -8.19
N ASN A 168 13.16 -6.31 -8.03
CA ASN A 168 13.08 -5.09 -8.81
C ASN A 168 12.93 -3.81 -7.97
N PHE A 169 11.73 -3.35 -7.61
CA PHE A 169 11.55 -2.07 -6.93
C PHE A 169 10.99 -2.21 -5.53
N HIS A 170 11.46 -1.44 -4.55
CA HIS A 170 10.68 -1.33 -3.30
C HIS A 170 9.35 -0.61 -3.57
N VAL A 171 9.39 0.47 -4.32
CA VAL A 171 8.20 1.22 -4.76
C VAL A 171 8.28 1.47 -6.26
N ASN A 172 7.32 0.90 -7.00
CA ASN A 172 7.07 1.17 -8.41
C ASN A 172 5.84 2.09 -8.53
N CYS A 173 6.02 3.33 -8.98
CA CYS A 173 4.93 4.32 -8.99
C CYS A 173 4.72 4.94 -10.37
N SER A 174 3.49 4.82 -10.88
CA SER A 174 2.89 5.62 -11.96
C SER A 174 1.69 6.47 -11.46
N GLY A 175 1.30 6.32 -10.18
CA GLY A 175 0.23 7.08 -9.52
C GLY A 175 0.75 8.07 -8.47
N THR A 176 0.14 8.08 -7.28
CA THR A 176 0.63 8.86 -6.13
C THR A 176 0.82 7.96 -4.92
N ILE A 177 1.98 8.04 -4.28
CA ILE A 177 2.21 7.38 -2.99
C ILE A 177 2.76 8.37 -1.97
N ILE A 178 2.18 8.34 -0.78
CA ILE A 178 2.65 9.09 0.39
C ILE A 178 3.27 8.09 1.36
N LEU A 179 4.56 8.21 1.60
CA LEU A 179 5.30 7.37 2.54
C LEU A 179 5.58 8.16 3.82
N ARG A 180 5.31 7.54 4.96
CA ARG A 180 5.67 7.99 6.30
C ARG A 180 6.73 7.05 6.87
N GLY A 181 7.49 7.50 7.88
CA GLY A 181 8.67 6.80 8.41
C GLY A 181 8.59 5.27 8.39
N TYR A 182 9.66 4.65 7.89
CA TYR A 182 9.72 3.21 7.60
C TYR A 182 11.17 2.70 7.70
N LYS A 183 11.32 1.38 7.57
CA LYS A 183 12.59 0.68 7.57
C LYS A 183 12.88 0.05 6.20
N ILE A 184 14.16 -0.06 5.88
CA ILE A 184 14.69 -0.80 4.74
C ILE A 184 15.64 -1.86 5.29
N SER A 185 15.25 -3.12 5.19
CA SER A 185 16.06 -4.27 5.62
C SER A 185 16.65 -5.08 4.47
N GLY A 186 16.28 -4.79 3.22
CA GLY A 186 16.72 -5.54 2.05
C GLY A 186 17.13 -4.66 0.86
N SER A 187 17.81 -5.30 -0.08
CA SER A 187 18.27 -4.71 -1.34
C SER A 187 17.18 -4.73 -2.41
N ALA A 188 17.27 -3.80 -3.37
CA ALA A 188 16.42 -3.78 -4.56
C ALA A 188 17.20 -3.23 -5.76
N ARG A 189 16.62 -3.23 -6.96
CA ARG A 189 17.17 -2.48 -8.10
C ARG A 189 17.04 -0.99 -7.88
N VAL A 190 15.85 -0.54 -7.44
CA VAL A 190 15.56 0.85 -7.07
C VAL A 190 14.69 0.89 -5.81
N HIS A 191 14.94 1.82 -4.89
CA HIS A 191 14.04 2.01 -3.75
C HIS A 191 12.77 2.77 -4.14
N TRP A 192 12.92 3.97 -4.70
CA TRP A 192 11.83 4.79 -5.19
C TRP A 192 11.91 4.95 -6.70
N TYR A 193 11.05 4.27 -7.43
CA TYR A 193 10.90 4.42 -8.88
C TYR A 193 9.60 5.18 -9.19
N ALA A 194 9.72 6.34 -9.84
CA ALA A 194 8.59 7.14 -10.30
C ALA A 194 8.67 7.37 -11.82
N SER A 195 7.54 7.15 -12.49
CA SER A 195 7.38 7.32 -13.94
C SER A 195 5.99 7.85 -14.29
N ASN A 196 5.75 8.19 -15.55
CA ASN A 196 4.42 8.54 -16.10
C ASN A 196 3.64 9.60 -15.28
N GLY A 197 4.32 10.67 -14.85
CA GLY A 197 3.70 11.74 -14.05
C GLY A 197 3.47 11.39 -12.58
N ALA A 198 4.10 10.31 -12.08
CA ALA A 198 3.94 9.86 -10.70
C ALA A 198 4.40 10.88 -9.67
N LYS A 199 3.85 10.74 -8.46
CA LYS A 199 4.24 11.52 -7.27
C LYS A 199 4.58 10.58 -6.13
N ILE A 200 5.85 10.53 -5.75
CA ILE A 200 6.28 9.90 -4.50
C ILE A 200 6.55 11.03 -3.50
N ILE A 201 5.85 11.01 -2.37
CA ILE A 201 5.98 12.02 -1.32
C ILE A 201 6.46 11.32 -0.05
N CYS A 202 7.65 11.65 0.42
CA CYS A 202 8.18 11.18 1.69
C CYS A 202 9.06 12.28 2.27
N ALA A 203 8.50 13.18 3.07
CA ALA A 203 9.25 14.33 3.59
C ALA A 203 9.06 14.47 5.10
N GLY A 204 10.15 14.83 5.81
CA GLY A 204 10.12 15.05 7.25
C GLY A 204 10.13 13.78 8.10
N TRP A 205 10.60 12.64 7.56
CA TRP A 205 10.55 11.35 8.26
C TRP A 205 11.93 10.74 8.52
N THR A 206 12.00 9.87 9.55
CA THR A 206 13.15 8.99 9.74
C THR A 206 12.99 7.74 8.87
N ILE A 207 14.02 7.44 8.08
CA ILE A 207 14.14 6.23 7.27
C ILE A 207 15.34 5.44 7.79
N THR A 208 15.09 4.23 8.30
CA THR A 208 16.14 3.38 8.88
C THR A 208 16.61 2.34 7.86
N LEU A 209 17.91 2.28 7.60
CA LEU A 209 18.55 1.29 6.74
C LEU A 209 19.31 0.28 7.60
N ALA A 210 18.99 -1.00 7.45
CA ALA A 210 19.65 -2.10 8.15
C ALA A 210 20.44 -2.98 7.17
N GLY A 211 21.66 -3.37 7.54
CA GLY A 211 22.46 -4.34 6.77
C GLY A 211 23.10 -3.81 5.48
N THR A 212 23.18 -2.49 5.29
CA THR A 212 23.75 -1.84 4.11
C THR A 212 23.12 -2.32 2.78
N PRO A 213 21.81 -2.09 2.57
CA PRO A 213 21.14 -2.50 1.34
C PRO A 213 21.82 -1.93 0.09
N ASN A 214 21.85 -2.74 -0.97
CA ASN A 214 22.35 -2.33 -2.28
C ASN A 214 21.18 -1.93 -3.19
N PHE A 215 21.33 -0.81 -3.87
CA PHE A 215 20.44 -0.37 -4.93
C PHE A 215 21.16 -0.40 -6.27
N SER A 216 21.03 -1.51 -6.99
CA SER A 216 21.89 -1.81 -8.14
C SER A 216 21.71 -0.84 -9.33
N THR A 217 20.61 -0.08 -9.37
CA THR A 217 20.43 1.04 -10.30
C THR A 217 20.56 2.38 -9.59
N SER A 218 19.70 2.66 -8.60
CA SER A 218 19.81 3.86 -7.75
C SER A 218 18.86 3.80 -6.56
N PHE A 219 19.12 4.58 -5.51
CA PHE A 219 18.15 4.74 -4.41
C PHE A 219 16.87 5.41 -4.92
N ALA A 220 16.99 6.55 -5.59
CA ALA A 220 15.87 7.24 -6.23
C ALA A 220 15.99 7.22 -7.76
N TYR A 221 14.87 7.03 -8.46
CA TYR A 221 14.79 7.08 -9.92
C TYR A 221 13.52 7.80 -10.34
N ALA A 222 13.67 8.84 -11.17
CA ALA A 222 12.56 9.68 -11.62
C ALA A 222 12.65 9.94 -13.14
N ASP A 223 11.63 9.52 -13.88
CA ASP A 223 11.49 9.79 -15.30
C ASP A 223 10.06 10.19 -15.70
N CYS A 224 9.86 10.51 -16.98
CA CYS A 224 8.56 10.78 -17.59
C CYS A 224 7.69 11.77 -16.79
N LEU A 225 8.22 12.98 -16.54
CA LEU A 225 7.53 14.08 -15.83
C LEU A 225 7.10 13.75 -14.38
N SER A 226 7.82 12.85 -13.71
CA SER A 226 7.51 12.49 -12.32
C SER A 226 8.11 13.45 -11.29
N LEU A 227 7.58 13.39 -10.07
CA LEU A 227 8.04 14.16 -8.91
C LEU A 227 8.30 13.23 -7.73
N LEU A 228 9.52 13.28 -7.19
CA LEU A 228 9.85 12.78 -5.86
C LEU A 228 10.01 13.98 -4.92
N ARG A 229 9.09 14.17 -3.97
CA ARG A 229 9.25 15.16 -2.90
C ARG A 229 9.79 14.45 -1.66
N VAL A 230 11.10 14.54 -1.44
CA VAL A 230 11.84 13.70 -0.47
C VAL A 230 12.75 14.49 0.50
N ASN A 231 12.44 15.78 0.69
CA ASN A 231 13.16 16.69 1.56
C ASN A 231 12.97 16.39 3.07
N GLU A 232 13.87 16.89 3.92
CA GLU A 232 13.76 16.87 5.40
C GLU A 232 13.72 15.48 6.07
N ASN A 233 14.09 14.42 5.35
CA ASN A 233 14.25 13.09 5.92
C ASN A 233 15.58 12.95 6.66
N THR A 234 15.56 12.09 7.68
CA THR A 234 16.77 11.61 8.36
C THR A 234 17.02 10.16 7.97
N TYR A 235 18.20 9.87 7.43
CA TYR A 235 18.62 8.50 7.08
C TYR A 235 19.52 7.93 8.18
N SER A 236 19.09 6.83 8.81
CA SER A 236 19.87 6.13 9.83
C SER A 236 20.43 4.83 9.25
N GLY A 237 21.75 4.76 9.06
CA GLY A 237 22.43 3.66 8.36
C GLY A 237 22.88 4.06 6.95
N THR A 238 23.51 3.14 6.25
CA THR A 238 24.13 3.38 4.93
C THR A 238 23.52 2.48 3.86
N ALA A 239 23.67 2.85 2.59
CA ALA A 239 23.35 2.01 1.43
C ALA A 239 24.50 2.05 0.42
N THR A 240 24.53 1.07 -0.49
CA THR A 240 25.41 1.09 -1.67
C THR A 240 24.58 1.27 -2.95
N GLY A 241 25.21 1.76 -4.01
CA GLY A 241 24.56 2.13 -5.27
C GLY A 241 24.56 3.63 -5.53
N VAL A 242 24.02 4.00 -6.69
CA VAL A 242 23.87 5.41 -7.11
C VAL A 242 22.79 6.10 -6.26
N GLN A 243 23.04 7.32 -5.81
CA GLN A 243 22.09 8.04 -4.95
C GLN A 243 20.78 8.36 -5.68
N TYR A 244 20.87 8.83 -6.93
CA TYR A 244 19.69 9.15 -7.72
C TYR A 244 19.96 9.13 -9.22
N ASN A 245 18.90 8.92 -9.99
CA ASN A 245 18.85 9.16 -11.43
C ASN A 245 17.60 10.00 -11.73
N VAL A 246 17.76 11.12 -12.42
CA VAL A 246 16.63 12.00 -12.80
C VAL A 246 16.74 12.48 -14.24
N PHE A 247 15.67 12.32 -15.02
CA PHE A 247 15.64 12.73 -16.43
C PHE A 247 14.21 12.90 -16.96
N ALA A 248 14.09 13.22 -18.25
CA ALA A 248 12.81 13.42 -18.95
C ALA A 248 11.92 14.44 -18.23
N ASN A 249 12.53 15.59 -17.88
CA ASN A 249 11.87 16.72 -17.20
C ASN A 249 11.26 16.37 -15.83
N SER A 250 11.76 15.32 -15.17
CA SER A 250 11.33 14.94 -13.83
C SER A 250 12.11 15.70 -12.76
N ALA A 251 11.58 15.72 -11.54
CA ALA A 251 12.20 16.41 -10.42
C ALA A 251 12.31 15.52 -9.18
N ILE A 252 13.48 15.54 -8.55
CA ILE A 252 13.71 15.03 -7.20
C ILE A 252 13.96 16.24 -6.31
N PHE A 253 12.98 16.57 -5.47
CA PHE A 253 13.01 17.72 -4.59
C PHE A 253 13.51 17.32 -3.19
N VAL A 254 14.70 17.82 -2.84
CA VAL A 254 15.41 17.63 -1.57
C VAL A 254 15.55 18.91 -0.76
N ASN A 255 15.10 20.05 -1.30
CA ASN A 255 15.07 21.35 -0.62
C ASN A 255 16.46 21.84 -0.16
N GLY A 256 17.45 21.76 -1.05
CA GLY A 256 18.80 22.27 -0.81
C GLY A 256 19.68 21.41 0.10
N ALA A 257 19.27 20.18 0.40
CA ALA A 257 20.04 19.26 1.26
C ALA A 257 21.39 18.79 0.66
N GLY A 258 21.65 19.09 -0.62
CA GLY A 258 22.90 18.80 -1.32
C GLY A 258 22.89 17.48 -2.09
N GLU A 259 23.84 17.34 -3.02
CA GLU A 259 23.91 16.21 -3.97
C GLU A 259 24.06 14.84 -3.30
N SER A 260 24.65 14.82 -2.10
CA SER A 260 24.92 13.59 -1.35
C SER A 260 23.87 13.24 -0.31
N TYR A 261 22.72 13.90 -0.32
CA TYR A 261 21.69 13.77 0.71
C TYR A 261 21.00 12.39 0.73
N LEU A 262 20.75 11.78 -0.43
CA LEU A 262 20.10 10.47 -0.51
C LEU A 262 21.11 9.33 -0.26
N PRO A 263 20.68 8.19 0.33
CA PRO A 263 21.57 7.04 0.57
C PRO A 263 22.19 6.49 -0.72
N GLY A 264 23.45 6.07 -0.62
CA GLY A 264 24.24 5.50 -1.72
C GLY A 264 25.72 5.82 -1.55
N ASN A 265 26.58 5.13 -2.29
CA ASN A 265 28.03 5.35 -2.29
C ASN A 265 28.57 5.81 -3.66
N SER A 266 27.69 5.99 -4.65
CA SER A 266 28.02 6.50 -5.97
C SER A 266 27.20 7.77 -6.27
N VAL A 267 27.85 8.75 -6.90
CA VAL A 267 27.26 10.05 -7.24
C VAL A 267 26.04 9.90 -8.14
N GLY A 268 24.99 10.68 -7.87
CA GLY A 268 23.77 10.71 -8.69
C GLY A 268 23.96 11.33 -10.08
N SER A 269 23.03 11.06 -10.98
CA SER A 269 23.04 11.57 -12.36
C SER A 269 21.79 12.36 -12.71
N LYS A 270 21.99 13.49 -13.37
CA LYS A 270 20.96 14.34 -13.98
C LYS A 270 21.09 14.26 -15.50
N PHE A 271 20.05 13.81 -16.20
CA PHE A 271 20.03 13.82 -17.67
C PHE A 271 18.98 14.81 -18.18
N THR A 272 18.60 14.71 -19.46
CA THR A 272 17.80 15.69 -20.20
C THR A 272 16.61 16.24 -19.40
N GLY A 273 16.72 17.50 -18.98
CA GLY A 273 15.71 18.24 -18.23
C GLY A 273 15.51 17.82 -16.77
N GLY A 274 16.18 16.76 -16.30
CA GLY A 274 16.05 16.26 -14.94
C GLY A 274 16.60 17.24 -13.90
N GLN A 275 15.85 17.45 -12.82
CA GLN A 275 16.21 18.36 -11.74
C GLN A 275 16.40 17.61 -10.42
N TYR A 276 17.48 17.93 -9.72
CA TYR A 276 17.71 17.52 -8.34
C TYR A 276 17.97 18.80 -7.53
N ALA A 277 17.06 19.17 -6.65
CA ALA A 277 17.06 20.49 -6.00
C ALA A 277 16.44 20.46 -4.60
#